data_AF-A0A530LBC0-F1
#
_entry.id   AF-A0A530LBC0-F1
#
_cell.length_a   1.000
_cell.length_b   1.000
_cell.length_c   1.000
_cell.angle_alpha   90.00
_cell.angle_beta   90.00
_cell.angle_gamma   90.00
#
_symmetry.space_group_name_H-M   'P 1'
#
loop_
_entity.id
_entity.type
_entity.pdbx_description
1 polymer ?
#
loop_
_entity_poly.entity_id
_entity_poly.type
_entity_poly.pdbx_seq_one_letter_code
_entity_poly.pdbx_strand_id
1 'polypeptide(L)'
;VSTASVPSGWAIQVASSPKQAEAKAFLDKATKQAPSVLADASGFTIAFDKDGVTYYRARFGGFGSKTSAWKACNALKKKKIECYAVQQ
;
A
#
# COMPACT_ATOMS: atom_id res chain seq x y z
N VAL A 1 -21.02 20.31 12.71
CA VAL A 1 -19.64 19.80 12.72
C VAL A 1 -19.62 18.53 11.91
N SER A 2 -19.25 18.62 10.63
CA SER A 2 -19.07 17.42 9.80
C SER A 2 -17.63 16.96 9.97
N THR A 3 -17.35 16.26 11.06
CA THR A 3 -16.12 15.47 11.14
C THR A 3 -16.35 14.30 10.21
N ALA A 4 -16.06 14.49 8.92
CA ALA A 4 -15.89 13.36 8.01
C ALA A 4 -14.88 12.45 8.70
N SER A 5 -15.36 11.31 9.17
CA SER A 5 -14.49 10.24 9.65
C SER A 5 -13.63 9.87 8.45
N VAL A 6 -12.46 10.50 8.33
CA VAL A 6 -11.36 10.05 7.48
C VAL A 6 -11.33 8.54 7.70
N PRO A 7 -11.45 7.68 6.68
CA PRO A 7 -11.48 6.25 6.92
C PRO A 7 -10.30 5.91 7.79
N SER A 8 -10.58 5.66 9.07
CA SER A 8 -9.60 5.78 10.14
C SER A 8 -8.77 4.53 10.08
N GLY A 9 -7.71 4.62 9.28
CA GLY A 9 -7.05 3.45 8.77
C GLY A 9 -5.62 3.75 8.35
N TRP A 10 -4.83 2.70 8.36
CA TRP A 10 -3.47 2.72 7.88
C TRP A 10 -3.43 2.04 6.51
N ALA A 11 -2.58 2.56 5.66
CA ALA A 11 -2.19 1.94 4.42
C ALA A 11 -0.68 1.75 4.42
N ILE A 12 -0.19 0.81 3.63
CA ILE A 12 1.23 0.66 3.35
C ILE A 12 1.46 0.90 1.88
N GLN A 13 2.35 1.83 1.56
CA GLN A 13 2.82 2.07 0.21
C GLN A 13 4.01 1.16 -0.06
N VAL A 14 3.92 0.36 -1.11
CA VAL A 14 4.92 -0.68 -1.41
C VAL A 14 5.70 -0.40 -2.70
N ALA A 15 5.10 0.35 -3.64
CA ALA A 15 5.80 0.78 -4.84
C ALA A 15 5.16 2.06 -5.42
N SER A 16 5.93 2.78 -6.24
CA SER A 16 5.46 3.86 -7.10
C SER A 16 6.12 3.69 -8.46
N SER A 17 5.33 3.51 -9.51
CA SER A 17 5.85 3.35 -10.87
C SER A 17 5.10 4.29 -11.81
N PRO A 18 5.75 4.87 -12.84
CA PRO A 18 5.06 5.65 -13.86
C PRO A 18 4.12 4.78 -14.73
N LYS A 19 4.22 3.45 -14.65
CA LYS A 19 3.34 2.50 -15.34
C LYS A 19 2.40 1.79 -14.36
N GLN A 20 1.11 1.84 -14.64
CA GLN A 20 0.09 1.14 -13.86
C GLN A 20 0.31 -0.39 -13.84
N ALA A 21 0.73 -0.97 -14.97
CA ALA A 21 1.00 -2.40 -15.08
C ALA A 21 2.11 -2.86 -14.13
N GLU A 22 3.19 -2.09 -13.99
CA GLU A 22 4.28 -2.40 -13.07
C GLU A 22 3.82 -2.30 -11.61
N ALA A 23 3.08 -1.24 -11.27
CA ALA A 23 2.52 -1.08 -9.94
C ALA A 23 1.57 -2.26 -9.57
N LYS A 24 0.72 -2.69 -10.53
CA LYS A 24 -0.20 -3.82 -10.33
C LYS A 24 0.53 -5.16 -10.23
N ALA A 25 1.54 -5.40 -11.07
CA ALA A 25 2.37 -6.59 -11.00
C ALA A 25 3.13 -6.67 -9.65
N PHE A 26 3.56 -5.52 -9.12
CA PHE A 26 4.19 -5.44 -7.81
C PHE A 26 3.22 -5.78 -6.68
N LEU A 27 1.97 -5.29 -6.74
CA LEU A 27 0.93 -5.68 -5.78
C LEU A 27 0.70 -7.19 -5.80
N ASP A 28 0.52 -7.78 -6.99
CA ASP A 28 0.31 -9.22 -7.14
C ASP A 28 1.49 -10.04 -6.58
N LYS A 29 2.72 -9.62 -6.88
CA LYS A 29 3.94 -10.23 -6.34
C LYS A 29 4.01 -10.11 -4.82
N ALA A 30 3.69 -8.95 -4.25
CA ALA A 30 3.67 -8.76 -2.80
C ALA A 30 2.62 -9.64 -2.12
N THR A 31 1.41 -9.71 -2.68
CA THR A 31 0.34 -10.62 -2.22
C THR A 31 0.77 -12.08 -2.25
N LYS A 32 1.42 -12.53 -3.35
CA LYS A 32 1.95 -13.89 -3.46
C LYS A 32 3.08 -14.19 -2.48
N GLN A 33 3.92 -13.21 -2.14
CA GLN A 33 5.04 -13.41 -1.22
C GLN A 33 4.62 -13.36 0.26
N ALA A 34 3.53 -12.66 0.58
CA ALA A 34 3.05 -12.48 1.94
C ALA A 34 1.52 -12.60 2.02
N PRO A 35 0.92 -13.73 1.59
CA PRO A 35 -0.53 -13.88 1.51
C PRO A 35 -1.19 -13.80 2.88
N SER A 36 -0.56 -14.36 3.92
CA SER A 36 -1.07 -14.32 5.30
C SER A 36 -0.98 -12.93 5.95
N VAL A 37 -0.12 -12.05 5.44
CA VAL A 37 0.05 -10.68 5.94
C VAL A 37 -0.93 -9.74 5.25
N LEU A 38 -1.18 -10.01 3.97
CA LEU A 38 -2.06 -9.22 3.11
C LEU A 38 -3.46 -9.86 2.99
N ALA A 39 -3.77 -10.88 3.79
CA ALA A 39 -5.06 -11.57 3.76
C ALA A 39 -6.22 -10.61 4.01
N ASP A 40 -6.05 -9.73 4.99
CA ASP A 40 -7.03 -8.69 5.35
C ASP A 40 -6.75 -7.34 4.66
N ALA A 41 -5.71 -7.28 3.82
CA ALA A 41 -5.29 -6.04 3.18
C ALA A 41 -5.67 -6.02 1.70
N SER A 42 -6.28 -4.92 1.26
CA SER A 42 -6.66 -4.74 -0.14
C SER A 42 -5.61 -3.91 -0.88
N GLY A 43 -5.02 -4.50 -1.90
CA GLY A 43 -4.07 -3.83 -2.78
C GLY A 43 -4.78 -2.96 -3.81
N PHE A 44 -4.44 -1.67 -3.85
CA PHE A 44 -4.97 -0.72 -4.82
C PHE A 44 -3.85 0.18 -5.36
N THR A 45 -4.03 0.63 -6.61
CA THR A 45 -3.14 1.61 -7.25
C THR A 45 -3.81 2.96 -7.29
N ILE A 46 -3.12 4.00 -6.82
CA ILE A 46 -3.57 5.39 -6.93
C ILE A 46 -2.71 6.09 -7.98
N ALA A 47 -3.36 6.65 -9.01
CA ALA A 47 -2.72 7.57 -9.92
C ALA A 47 -2.48 8.92 -9.21
N PHE A 48 -1.28 9.46 -9.36
CA PHE A 48 -0.86 10.73 -8.78
C PHE A 48 0.03 11.45 -9.79
N ASP A 49 -0.39 12.64 -10.21
CA ASP A 49 0.41 13.49 -11.06
C ASP A 49 1.46 14.24 -10.25
N LYS A 50 2.71 14.13 -10.71
CA LYS A 50 3.85 14.83 -10.16
C LYS A 50 4.66 15.45 -11.30
N ASP A 51 4.83 16.76 -11.27
CA ASP A 51 5.65 17.49 -12.25
C ASP A 51 5.23 17.20 -13.71
N GLY A 52 3.92 17.04 -13.97
CA GLY A 52 3.37 16.72 -15.29
C GLY A 52 3.49 15.24 -15.70
N VAL A 53 3.92 14.37 -14.80
CA VAL A 53 4.01 12.91 -15.02
C VAL A 53 3.05 12.20 -14.08
N THR A 54 2.17 11.37 -14.65
CA THR A 54 1.27 10.51 -13.88
C THR A 54 2.03 9.29 -13.34
N TYR A 55 2.08 9.16 -12.01
CA TYR A 55 2.64 8.01 -11.31
C TYR A 55 1.55 7.16 -10.69
N TYR A 56 1.73 5.85 -10.72
CA TYR A 56 0.84 4.88 -10.09
C TYR A 56 1.49 4.34 -8.82
N ARG A 57 0.93 4.73 -7.67
CA ARG A 57 1.36 4.28 -6.35
C ARG A 57 0.60 3.02 -5.96
N ALA A 58 1.32 1.92 -5.80
CA ALA A 58 0.82 0.67 -5.24
C ALA A 58 0.75 0.78 -3.71
N ARG A 59 -0.46 0.64 -3.17
CA ARG A 59 -0.73 0.69 -1.74
C ARG A 59 -1.60 -0.49 -1.32
N PHE A 60 -1.43 -0.94 -0.09
CA PHE A 60 -2.35 -1.87 0.57
C PHE A 60 -3.04 -1.14 1.71
N GLY A 61 -4.37 -1.13 1.72
CA GLY A 61 -5.18 -0.59 2.84
C GLY A 61 -5.96 -1.70 3.53
N GLY A 62 -6.70 -1.33 4.57
CA GLY A 62 -7.42 -2.29 5.43
C GLY A 62 -6.76 -2.52 6.80
N PHE A 63 -5.69 -1.80 7.12
CA PHE A 63 -5.06 -1.90 8.44
C PHE A 63 -5.77 -0.99 9.45
N GLY A 64 -6.40 -1.57 10.47
CA GLY A 64 -7.08 -0.79 11.51
C GLY A 64 -6.16 -0.06 12.49
N SER A 65 -4.84 -0.26 12.44
CA SER A 65 -3.90 0.35 13.39
C SER A 65 -2.48 0.46 12.82
N LYS A 66 -1.71 1.44 13.32
CA LYS A 66 -0.30 1.66 12.99
C LYS A 66 0.52 0.38 13.08
N THR A 67 0.35 -0.34 14.19
CA THR A 67 1.08 -1.57 14.46
C THR A 67 0.79 -2.65 13.42
N SER A 68 -0.45 -2.78 12.96
CA SER A 68 -0.82 -3.77 11.93
C SER A 68 -0.17 -3.44 10.59
N ALA A 69 -0.24 -2.16 10.17
CA ALA A 69 0.42 -1.69 8.96
C ALA A 69 1.94 -1.84 9.03
N TRP A 70 2.58 -1.44 10.13
CA TRP A 70 4.03 -1.61 10.31
C TRP A 70 4.46 -3.07 10.38
N LYS A 71 3.67 -3.94 11.02
CA LYS A 71 3.94 -5.39 11.06
C LYS A 71 3.89 -5.99 9.66
N ALA A 72 2.89 -5.62 8.86
CA ALA A 72 2.80 -6.02 7.47
C ALA A 72 3.99 -5.50 6.67
N CYS A 73 4.34 -4.24 6.88
CA CYS A 73 5.49 -3.60 6.26
C CYS A 73 6.81 -4.30 6.56
N ASN A 74 7.04 -4.67 7.81
CA ASN A 74 8.23 -5.41 8.23
C ASN A 74 8.29 -6.81 7.62
N ALA A 75 7.14 -7.49 7.51
CA ALA A 75 7.07 -8.79 6.85
C ALA A 75 7.40 -8.69 5.35
N LEU A 76 6.93 -7.64 4.68
CA LEU A 76 7.29 -7.33 3.28
C LEU A 76 8.79 -6.99 3.15
N LYS A 77 9.35 -6.19 4.06
CA LYS A 77 10.79 -5.87 4.07
C LYS A 77 11.66 -7.11 4.18
N LYS A 78 11.27 -8.10 4.99
CA LYS A 78 11.96 -9.41 5.07
C LYS A 78 11.98 -10.17 3.74
N LYS A 79 11.05 -9.87 2.84
CA LYS A 79 10.96 -10.42 1.48
C LYS A 79 11.63 -9.54 0.42
N LYS A 80 12.42 -8.54 0.84
CA LYS A 80 13.05 -7.51 -0.03
C LYS A 80 12.03 -6.63 -0.75
N ILE A 81 10.85 -6.44 -0.16
CA ILE A 81 9.85 -5.50 -0.65
C ILE A 81 9.95 -4.22 0.18
N GLU A 82 10.29 -3.11 -0.48
CA GLU A 82 10.26 -1.81 0.16
C GLU A 82 8.82 -1.45 0.53
N CYS A 83 8.67 -0.89 1.71
CA CYS A 83 7.36 -0.57 2.23
C CYS A 83 7.43 0.64 3.17
N TYR A 84 6.38 1.44 3.12
CA TYR A 84 6.17 2.60 3.97
C TYR A 84 4.73 2.65 4.50
N ALA A 85 4.56 2.58 5.82
CA ALA A 85 3.25 2.70 6.45
C ALA A 85 2.84 4.17 6.58
N VAL A 86 1.67 4.51 6.05
CA VAL A 86 1.06 5.84 6.04
C VAL A 86 -0.32 5.79 6.66
N GLN A 87 -0.69 6.84 7.37
CA GLN A 87 -2.07 7.06 7.78
C GLN A 87 -2.86 7.62 6.59
N GLN A 88 -4.06 7.09 6.36
CA GLN A 88 -4.99 7.60 5.34
C GLN A 88 -5.67 8.87 5.81
#